data_AF-A0A2D5UB53-F1
#
_entry.id   AF-A0A2D5UB53-F1
#
_cell.length_a   1.000
_cell.length_b   1.000
_cell.length_c   1.000
_cell.angle_alpha   90.00
_cell.angle_beta   90.00
_cell.angle_gamma   90.00
#
_symmetry.space_group_name_H-M   'P 1'
#
loop_
_entity.id
_entity.type
_entity.pdbx_description
1 polymer ?
#
loop_
_entity_poly.entity_id
_entity_poly.type
_entity_poly.pdbx_seq_one_letter_code
_entity_poly.pdbx_strand_id
1 'polypeptide(L)'
;MKRRSNNNPDREPENITAFERLLAHNPKAKIVWVHLGMDTTDQRSPELTRRLLAKHQNLYINIKVNQRFAGKHWVFKGGRGLNPEWREVFMEFPGRFMVGTDGFYPSPMADVQNPLPIFREVLGTVKSLPPRIARMVAYENAERIYGLNVVEKKERTATAGPATPAPKTGNPKFLSGS
;
A
#
# COMPACT_ATOMS: atom_id res chain seq x y z
N MET A 1 -8.83 23.76 14.17
CA MET A 1 -9.61 23.56 12.92
C MET A 1 -8.63 23.64 11.74
N LYS A 2 -8.30 22.52 11.07
CA LYS A 2 -7.37 22.57 9.91
C LYS A 2 -8.07 23.29 8.76
N ARG A 3 -7.51 24.41 8.29
CA ARG A 3 -8.00 25.12 7.11
C ARG A 3 -8.03 24.13 5.94
N ARG A 4 -9.20 23.94 5.32
CA ARG A 4 -9.27 23.38 3.97
C ARG A 4 -8.49 24.34 3.06
N SER A 5 -7.74 23.81 2.10
CA SER A 5 -7.14 24.66 1.06
C SER A 5 -8.28 25.28 0.26
N ASN A 6 -8.38 26.61 0.25
CA ASN A 6 -9.44 27.34 -0.46
C ASN A 6 -9.29 27.28 -1.99
N ASN A 7 -8.21 26.67 -2.48
CA ASN A 7 -7.84 26.63 -3.90
C ASN A 7 -8.22 25.31 -4.58
N ASN A 8 -8.73 24.32 -3.85
CA ASN A 8 -9.20 23.09 -4.48
C ASN A 8 -10.58 23.35 -5.10
N PRO A 9 -10.82 22.94 -6.35
CA PRO A 9 -12.12 23.11 -6.97
C PRO A 9 -13.17 22.25 -6.24
N ASP A 10 -14.42 22.71 -6.21
CA ASP A 10 -15.53 21.93 -5.64
C ASP A 10 -15.86 20.69 -6.46
N ARG A 11 -15.40 20.63 -7.72
CA ARG A 11 -15.57 19.51 -8.64
C ARG A 11 -14.29 19.29 -9.42
N GLU A 12 -13.90 18.04 -9.54
CA GLU A 12 -12.81 17.62 -10.42
C GLU A 12 -13.38 17.30 -11.80
N PRO A 13 -12.73 17.75 -12.90
CA PRO A 13 -13.11 17.33 -14.24
C PRO A 13 -12.87 15.82 -14.43
N GLU A 14 -13.69 15.19 -15.28
CA GLU A 14 -13.52 13.79 -15.68
C GLU A 14 -12.12 13.58 -16.29
N ASN A 15 -11.40 12.54 -15.85
CA ASN A 15 -10.02 12.30 -16.25
C ASN A 15 -9.70 10.85 -16.69
N ILE A 16 -10.67 9.93 -16.62
CA ILE A 16 -10.53 8.54 -17.09
C ILE A 16 -10.38 8.50 -18.61
N THR A 17 -11.10 9.35 -19.36
CA THR A 17 -10.97 9.43 -20.83
C THR A 17 -9.54 9.78 -21.24
N ALA A 18 -8.94 10.78 -20.58
CA ALA A 18 -7.56 11.17 -20.83
C ALA A 18 -6.57 10.06 -20.40
N PHE A 19 -6.86 9.40 -19.27
CA PHE A 19 -6.05 8.28 -18.81
C PHE A 19 -6.07 7.09 -19.78
N GLU A 20 -7.22 6.73 -20.35
CA GLU A 20 -7.29 5.67 -21.37
C GLU A 20 -6.48 6.01 -22.63
N ARG A 21 -6.45 7.28 -23.04
CA ARG A 21 -5.59 7.73 -24.16
C ARG A 21 -4.11 7.54 -23.82
N LEU A 22 -3.69 7.89 -22.60
CA LEU A 22 -2.32 7.66 -22.13
C LEU A 22 -1.97 6.17 -22.14
N LEU A 23 -2.86 5.32 -21.60
CA LEU A 23 -2.65 3.86 -21.56
C LEU A 23 -2.53 3.25 -22.97
N ALA A 24 -3.31 3.75 -23.93
CA ALA A 24 -3.29 3.29 -25.32
C ALA A 24 -2.09 3.81 -26.12
N HIS A 25 -1.51 4.95 -25.74
CA HIS A 25 -0.47 5.62 -26.51
C HIS A 25 0.80 4.76 -26.68
N ASN A 26 1.23 4.06 -25.63
CA ASN A 26 2.39 3.16 -25.69
C ASN A 26 2.14 1.86 -24.90
N PRO A 27 1.66 0.79 -25.55
CA PRO A 27 1.42 -0.49 -24.90
C PRO A 27 2.68 -1.18 -24.35
N LYS A 28 3.89 -0.73 -24.73
CA LYS A 28 5.15 -1.27 -24.21
C LYS A 28 5.56 -0.64 -22.88
N ALA A 29 5.05 0.55 -22.56
CA ALA A 29 5.37 1.25 -21.30
C ALA A 29 4.54 0.69 -20.14
N LYS A 30 5.18 0.32 -19.03
CA LYS A 30 4.48 -0.12 -17.81
C LYS A 30 3.96 1.11 -17.04
N ILE A 31 2.66 1.20 -16.82
CA ILE A 31 2.02 2.32 -16.11
C ILE A 31 1.43 1.82 -14.80
N VAL A 32 1.77 2.45 -13.68
CA VAL A 32 1.28 2.06 -12.35
C VAL A 32 0.28 3.09 -11.83
N TRP A 33 -0.99 2.71 -11.72
CA TRP A 33 -2.02 3.55 -11.10
C TRP A 33 -2.05 3.35 -9.60
N VAL A 34 -1.50 4.32 -8.89
CA VAL A 34 -1.17 4.22 -7.47
C VAL A 34 -2.36 4.35 -6.54
N HIS A 35 -2.13 3.99 -5.29
CA HIS A 35 -2.98 4.24 -4.13
C HIS A 35 -4.38 3.64 -4.17
N LEU A 36 -4.51 2.41 -4.70
CA LEU A 36 -5.73 1.64 -4.52
C LEU A 36 -5.96 1.37 -3.02
N GLY A 37 -7.07 1.90 -2.48
CA GLY A 37 -7.38 1.88 -1.05
C GLY A 37 -7.47 3.27 -0.42
N MET A 38 -7.16 4.33 -1.19
CA MET A 38 -7.58 5.70 -0.93
C MET A 38 -8.64 6.07 -1.97
N ASP A 39 -9.88 6.25 -1.53
CA ASP A 39 -11.00 6.62 -2.38
C ASP A 39 -11.59 7.93 -1.89
N THR A 40 -11.13 9.04 -2.46
CA THR A 40 -11.56 10.39 -2.05
C THR A 40 -12.64 10.97 -2.96
N THR A 41 -13.01 10.26 -4.03
CA THR A 41 -13.98 10.73 -5.04
C THR A 41 -15.16 9.80 -5.22
N ASP A 42 -15.12 8.59 -4.64
CA ASP A 42 -16.10 7.53 -4.83
C ASP A 42 -16.28 7.09 -6.28
N GLN A 43 -15.30 7.38 -7.15
CA GLN A 43 -15.36 7.08 -8.59
C GLN A 43 -14.48 5.88 -9.00
N ARG A 44 -13.49 5.49 -8.19
CA ARG A 44 -12.62 4.34 -8.51
C ARG A 44 -13.26 3.03 -8.06
N SER A 45 -14.22 2.54 -8.85
CA SER A 45 -14.92 1.29 -8.55
C SER A 45 -14.16 0.03 -8.98
N PRO A 46 -14.53 -1.16 -8.44
CA PRO A 46 -14.05 -2.44 -8.95
C PRO A 46 -14.36 -2.64 -10.43
N GLU A 47 -15.55 -2.22 -10.90
CA GLU A 47 -16.00 -2.36 -12.29
C GLU A 47 -15.16 -1.51 -13.24
N LEU A 48 -14.94 -0.24 -12.89
CA LEU A 48 -14.06 0.64 -13.65
C LEU A 48 -12.65 0.05 -13.73
N THR A 49 -12.14 -0.44 -12.60
CA THR A 49 -10.79 -0.99 -12.52
C THR A 49 -10.65 -2.27 -13.35
N ARG A 50 -11.64 -3.19 -13.27
CA ARG A 50 -11.73 -4.41 -14.07
C ARG A 50 -11.72 -4.08 -15.57
N ARG A 51 -12.57 -3.13 -16.00
CA ARG A 51 -12.65 -2.67 -17.39
C ARG A 51 -11.31 -2.17 -17.92
N LEU A 52 -10.62 -1.32 -17.14
CA LEU A 52 -9.33 -0.77 -17.53
C LEU A 52 -8.23 -1.83 -17.59
N LEU A 53 -8.16 -2.74 -16.61
CA LEU A 53 -7.18 -3.82 -16.57
C LEU A 53 -7.35 -4.81 -17.74
N ALA A 54 -8.59 -5.15 -18.08
CA ALA A 54 -8.91 -6.02 -19.21
C ALA A 54 -8.48 -5.41 -20.55
N LYS A 55 -8.72 -4.11 -20.73
CA LYS A 55 -8.43 -3.40 -21.98
C LYS A 55 -6.95 -3.03 -22.16
N HIS A 56 -6.24 -2.72 -21.08
CA HIS A 56 -4.89 -2.17 -21.13
C HIS A 56 -3.89 -3.08 -20.44
N GLN A 57 -3.19 -3.95 -21.19
CA GLN A 57 -2.25 -4.94 -20.62
C GLN A 57 -1.04 -4.34 -19.90
N ASN A 58 -0.77 -3.06 -20.15
CA ASN A 58 0.34 -2.31 -19.58
C ASN A 58 -0.02 -1.55 -18.29
N LEU A 59 -1.28 -1.62 -17.84
CA LEU A 59 -1.74 -1.02 -16.59
C LEU A 59 -1.46 -1.93 -15.39
N TYR A 60 -0.82 -1.42 -14.36
CA TYR A 60 -0.61 -2.07 -13.08
C TYR A 60 -1.15 -1.20 -11.96
N ILE A 61 -1.38 -1.79 -10.79
CA ILE A 61 -1.98 -1.09 -9.66
C ILE A 61 -1.12 -1.27 -8.43
N ASN A 62 -0.84 -0.15 -7.76
CA ASN A 62 -0.22 -0.13 -6.46
C ASN A 62 -1.30 0.01 -5.36
N ILE A 63 -1.18 -0.80 -4.31
CA ILE A 63 -2.10 -0.85 -3.18
C ILE A 63 -1.54 -0.01 -2.02
N LYS A 64 -2.34 0.97 -1.59
CA LYS A 64 -2.14 1.76 -0.38
C LYS A 64 -3.45 1.87 0.35
N VAL A 65 -3.49 1.31 1.56
CA VAL A 65 -4.71 1.25 2.36
C VAL A 65 -4.60 2.25 3.48
N ASN A 66 -5.61 3.11 3.59
CA ASN A 66 -5.71 4.03 4.70
C ASN A 66 -7.18 4.27 5.02
N GLN A 67 -7.61 3.77 6.18
CA GLN A 67 -8.97 3.96 6.71
C GLN A 67 -9.46 5.41 6.70
N ARG A 68 -8.55 6.39 6.86
CA ARG A 68 -8.92 7.81 6.85
C ARG A 68 -9.50 8.29 5.51
N PHE A 69 -9.17 7.60 4.42
CA PHE A 69 -9.61 7.91 3.07
C PHE A 69 -10.47 6.78 2.51
N ALA A 70 -11.23 6.10 3.38
CA ALA A 70 -12.22 5.15 2.96
C ALA A 70 -13.38 5.87 2.28
N GLY A 71 -13.69 5.44 1.05
CA GLY A 71 -14.85 5.89 0.26
C GLY A 71 -15.84 4.76 0.01
N LYS A 72 -16.80 5.00 -0.87
CA LYS A 72 -17.83 4.05 -1.30
C LYS A 72 -17.23 2.75 -1.83
N HIS A 73 -16.15 2.83 -2.61
CA HIS A 73 -15.52 1.67 -3.23
C HIS A 73 -14.28 1.22 -2.46
N TRP A 74 -14.26 1.41 -1.14
CA TRP A 74 -13.11 1.04 -0.34
C TRP A 74 -12.78 -0.46 -0.45
N VAL A 75 -11.48 -0.76 -0.52
CA VAL A 75 -10.96 -2.11 -0.77
C VAL A 75 -11.26 -3.07 0.38
N PHE A 76 -11.56 -2.53 1.56
CA PHE A 76 -11.87 -3.28 2.77
C PHE A 76 -13.29 -3.02 3.22
N LYS A 77 -13.84 -4.01 3.93
CA LYS A 77 -15.13 -3.89 4.62
C LYS A 77 -14.93 -3.54 6.09
N GLY A 78 -14.43 -2.34 6.40
CA GLY A 78 -14.39 -1.84 7.79
C GLY A 78 -13.67 -2.78 8.77
N GLY A 79 -12.50 -3.30 8.41
CA GLY A 79 -11.75 -4.26 9.23
C GLY A 79 -12.21 -5.72 9.15
N ARG A 80 -13.30 -6.04 8.43
CA ARG A 80 -13.83 -7.41 8.26
C ARG A 80 -13.27 -8.16 7.05
N GLY A 81 -12.10 -7.75 6.56
CA GLY A 81 -11.46 -8.31 5.38
C GLY A 81 -11.75 -7.55 4.08
N LEU A 82 -11.36 -8.16 2.97
CA LEU A 82 -11.42 -7.60 1.62
C LEU A 82 -12.86 -7.52 1.12
N ASN A 83 -13.21 -6.41 0.45
CA ASN A 83 -14.48 -6.29 -0.27
C ASN A 83 -14.59 -7.41 -1.33
N PRO A 84 -15.70 -8.18 -1.38
CA PRO A 84 -15.87 -9.27 -2.34
C PRO A 84 -15.67 -8.89 -3.81
N GLU A 85 -16.16 -7.72 -4.24
CA GLU A 85 -16.02 -7.25 -5.62
C GLU A 85 -14.54 -7.01 -5.94
N TRP A 86 -13.79 -6.39 -5.00
CA TRP A 86 -12.36 -6.24 -5.14
C TRP A 86 -11.63 -7.58 -5.13
N ARG A 87 -12.05 -8.54 -4.30
CA ARG A 87 -11.49 -9.91 -4.27
C ARG A 87 -11.57 -10.55 -5.65
N GLU A 88 -12.69 -10.42 -6.35
CA GLU A 88 -12.84 -10.93 -7.72
C GLU A 88 -11.84 -10.28 -8.67
N VAL A 89 -11.67 -8.96 -8.62
CA VAL A 89 -10.68 -8.27 -9.48
C VAL A 89 -9.25 -8.75 -9.18
N PHE A 90 -8.89 -8.96 -7.91
CA PHE A 90 -7.58 -9.55 -7.55
C PHE A 90 -7.41 -10.98 -8.09
N MET A 91 -8.47 -11.78 -8.11
CA MET A 91 -8.45 -13.15 -8.63
C MET A 91 -8.39 -13.20 -10.16
N GLU A 92 -9.04 -12.25 -10.84
CA GLU A 92 -9.06 -12.13 -12.30
C GLU A 92 -7.73 -11.60 -12.85
N PHE A 93 -7.09 -10.67 -12.14
CA PHE A 93 -5.83 -10.04 -12.56
C PHE A 93 -4.70 -10.19 -11.52
N PRO A 94 -4.33 -11.42 -11.11
CA PRO A 94 -3.42 -11.63 -9.99
C PRO A 94 -2.00 -11.09 -10.25
N GLY A 95 -1.61 -10.94 -11.52
CA GLY A 95 -0.32 -10.39 -11.95
C GLY A 95 -0.26 -8.86 -12.03
N ARG A 96 -1.33 -8.15 -11.68
CA ARG A 96 -1.48 -6.71 -11.96
C ARG A 96 -1.48 -5.81 -10.73
N PHE A 97 -1.39 -6.39 -9.53
CA PHE A 97 -1.40 -5.66 -8.27
C PHE A 97 -0.11 -5.84 -7.49
N MET A 98 0.31 -4.81 -6.77
CA MET A 98 1.46 -4.86 -5.86
C MET A 98 1.25 -3.97 -4.64
N VAL A 99 1.79 -4.39 -3.49
CA VAL A 99 1.83 -3.55 -2.29
C VAL A 99 2.80 -2.39 -2.47
N GLY A 100 2.42 -1.20 -1.98
CA GLY A 100 3.38 -0.13 -1.71
C GLY A 100 2.73 0.92 -0.83
N THR A 101 3.27 1.03 0.39
CA THR A 101 2.61 1.74 1.48
C THR A 101 2.65 3.25 1.37
N ASP A 102 3.53 3.78 0.50
CA ASP A 102 3.83 5.22 0.41
C ASP A 102 4.13 5.81 1.80
N GLY A 103 4.77 4.98 2.63
CA GLY A 103 5.25 5.38 3.94
C GLY A 103 6.53 6.16 3.77
N PHE A 104 6.60 7.33 4.38
CA PHE A 104 7.88 7.99 4.59
C PHE A 104 8.77 7.07 5.44
N TYR A 105 10.05 7.00 5.08
CA TYR A 105 11.01 6.31 5.94
C TYR A 105 10.88 6.86 7.36
N PRO A 106 10.72 5.99 8.37
CA PRO A 106 10.82 6.44 9.73
C PRO A 106 12.16 7.18 9.87
N SER A 107 12.17 8.29 10.63
CA SER A 107 13.42 8.85 11.16
C SER A 107 14.28 7.69 11.70
N PRO A 108 15.62 7.76 11.66
CA PRO A 108 16.49 6.72 12.23
C PRO A 108 16.14 6.28 13.67
N MET A 109 15.33 7.09 14.37
CA MET A 109 14.81 6.87 15.72
C MET A 109 13.45 6.15 15.79
N ALA A 110 12.77 5.90 14.67
CA ALA A 110 11.44 5.29 14.71
C ALA A 110 11.54 3.76 14.73
N ASP A 111 10.84 3.20 15.70
CA ASP A 111 10.87 1.80 16.08
C ASP A 111 10.41 0.89 14.93
N VAL A 112 11.38 0.17 14.34
CA VAL A 112 11.18 -0.79 13.25
C VAL A 112 10.30 -1.97 13.69
N GLN A 113 10.15 -2.21 15.01
CA GLN A 113 9.31 -3.30 15.53
C GLN A 113 7.82 -2.97 15.55
N ASN A 114 7.42 -1.71 15.38
CA ASN A 114 6.03 -1.32 15.27
C ASN A 114 5.72 -0.80 13.86
N PRO A 115 5.46 -1.70 12.88
CA PRO A 115 5.12 -1.28 11.53
C PRO A 115 3.93 -0.32 11.61
N LEU A 116 4.07 0.84 10.95
CA LEU A 116 3.03 1.88 10.93
C LEU A 116 1.66 1.22 10.68
N PRO A 117 0.57 1.65 11.35
CA PRO A 117 -0.75 1.02 11.22
C PRO A 117 -1.18 0.71 9.78
N ILE A 118 -0.78 1.57 8.83
CA ILE A 118 -0.95 1.42 7.38
C ILE A 118 -0.37 0.08 6.84
N PHE A 119 0.80 -0.35 7.30
CA PHE A 119 1.38 -1.64 6.90
C PHE A 119 0.54 -2.82 7.38
N ARG A 120 -0.02 -2.76 8.59
CA ARG A 120 -0.87 -3.83 9.13
C ARG A 120 -2.16 -3.96 8.31
N GLU A 121 -2.75 -2.85 7.90
CA GLU A 121 -3.94 -2.84 7.05
C GLU A 121 -3.66 -3.50 5.70
N VAL A 122 -2.60 -3.05 5.00
CA VAL A 122 -2.23 -3.61 3.69
C VAL A 122 -1.91 -5.11 3.78
N LEU A 123 -1.17 -5.54 4.81
CA LEU A 123 -0.89 -6.96 5.02
C LEU A 123 -2.17 -7.75 5.34
N GLY A 124 -3.14 -7.14 6.03
CA GLY A 124 -4.44 -7.72 6.30
C GLY A 124 -5.22 -8.05 5.02
N THR A 125 -5.29 -7.14 4.04
CA THR A 125 -5.93 -7.45 2.76
C THR A 125 -5.19 -8.54 2.01
N VAL A 126 -3.86 -8.45 1.93
CA VAL A 126 -3.08 -9.46 1.20
C VAL A 126 -3.24 -10.85 1.81
N LYS A 127 -3.26 -10.96 3.15
CA LYS A 127 -3.50 -12.24 3.86
C LYS A 127 -4.88 -12.84 3.62
N SER A 128 -5.87 -12.03 3.23
CA SER A 128 -7.22 -12.54 2.95
C SER A 128 -7.33 -13.21 1.57
N LEU A 129 -6.34 -13.05 0.69
CA LEU A 129 -6.30 -13.64 -0.65
C LEU A 129 -5.81 -15.10 -0.59
N PRO A 130 -6.11 -15.94 -1.60
CA PRO A 130 -5.52 -17.27 -1.72
C PRO A 130 -3.98 -17.21 -1.67
N PRO A 131 -3.28 -18.18 -1.04
CA PRO A 131 -1.86 -18.08 -0.74
C PRO A 131 -0.95 -17.71 -1.92
N ARG A 132 -1.25 -18.24 -3.10
CA ARG A 132 -0.51 -17.92 -4.34
C ARG A 132 -0.69 -16.45 -4.74
N ILE A 133 -1.92 -15.97 -4.77
CA ILE A 133 -2.22 -14.58 -5.14
C ILE A 133 -1.67 -13.63 -4.08
N ALA A 134 -1.78 -13.98 -2.80
CA ALA A 134 -1.20 -13.21 -1.71
C ALA A 134 0.31 -12.97 -1.90
N ARG A 135 1.08 -14.01 -2.28
CA ARG A 135 2.52 -13.86 -2.58
C ARG A 135 2.78 -12.97 -3.79
N MET A 136 2.03 -13.18 -4.87
CA MET A 136 2.14 -12.36 -6.08
C MET A 136 1.95 -10.88 -5.77
N VAL A 137 0.88 -10.55 -5.03
CA VAL A 137 0.54 -9.18 -4.65
C VAL A 137 1.52 -8.61 -3.62
N ALA A 138 2.01 -9.45 -2.69
CA ALA A 138 2.93 -9.02 -1.64
C ALA A 138 4.29 -8.58 -2.20
N TYR A 139 4.90 -9.33 -3.13
CA TYR A 139 6.25 -9.02 -3.60
C TYR A 139 6.56 -9.48 -5.04
N GLU A 140 6.13 -10.67 -5.50
CA GLU A 140 6.61 -11.22 -6.79
C GLU A 140 6.24 -10.34 -7.99
N ASN A 141 5.06 -9.69 -7.95
CA ASN A 141 4.67 -8.76 -9.00
C ASN A 141 5.57 -7.52 -9.02
N ALA A 142 5.93 -6.98 -7.85
CA ALA A 142 6.82 -5.81 -7.78
C ALA A 142 8.21 -6.17 -8.34
N GLU A 143 8.76 -7.33 -7.97
CA GLU A 143 10.04 -7.83 -8.49
C GLU A 143 10.02 -7.93 -10.02
N ARG A 144 9.00 -8.58 -10.59
CA ARG A 144 8.86 -8.74 -12.04
C ARG A 144 8.59 -7.42 -12.78
N ILE A 145 7.79 -6.53 -12.20
CA ILE A 145 7.38 -5.29 -12.87
C ILE A 145 8.53 -4.28 -12.89
N TYR A 146 9.25 -4.14 -11.77
CA TYR A 146 10.36 -3.20 -11.63
C TYR A 146 11.73 -3.79 -11.96
N GLY A 147 11.84 -5.10 -12.20
CA GLY A 147 13.13 -5.75 -12.48
C GLY A 147 14.05 -5.75 -11.27
N LEU A 148 13.50 -5.98 -10.08
CA LEU A 148 14.28 -5.93 -8.84
C LEU A 148 15.14 -7.19 -8.72
N ASN A 149 16.45 -7.01 -8.64
CA ASN A 149 17.38 -8.07 -8.24
C ASN A 149 17.42 -8.13 -6.73
N VAL A 150 16.53 -8.92 -6.12
CA VAL A 150 16.59 -9.15 -4.67
C VAL A 150 17.81 -10.04 -4.41
N VAL A 151 18.88 -9.42 -3.90
CA VAL A 151 20.11 -10.12 -3.51
C VAL A 151 19.74 -11.28 -2.57
N GLU A 152 20.24 -12.48 -2.87
CA GLU A 152 19.89 -13.70 -2.14
C GLU A 152 20.09 -13.56 -0.62
N LYS A 153 19.29 -14.33 0.14
CA LYS A 153 19.19 -14.40 1.62
C LYS A 153 20.50 -14.45 2.42
N LYS A 154 21.67 -14.62 1.82
CA LYS A 154 22.95 -14.84 2.51
C LYS A 154 23.40 -13.71 3.43
N GLU A 155 22.88 -12.49 3.26
CA GLU A 155 23.27 -11.35 4.11
C GLU A 155 22.27 -11.02 5.22
N ARG A 156 21.06 -11.60 5.22
CA ARG A 156 20.06 -11.29 6.27
C ARG A 156 20.44 -11.81 7.66
N THR A 157 21.38 -12.73 7.75
CA THR A 157 21.92 -13.26 9.03
C THR A 157 23.17 -12.52 9.51
N ALA A 158 23.75 -11.61 8.74
CA ALA A 158 25.05 -11.00 9.05
C ALA A 158 24.99 -9.64 9.76
N THR A 159 23.81 -9.02 9.91
CA THR A 159 23.67 -7.71 10.57
C THR A 159 22.72 -7.72 11.77
N ALA A 160 22.68 -8.82 12.53
CA ALA A 160 22.31 -8.74 13.94
C ALA A 160 23.58 -8.35 14.73
N GLY A 161 23.88 -7.05 14.76
CA GLY A 161 24.89 -6.52 15.69
C GLY A 161 24.49 -6.89 17.13
N PRO A 162 25.47 -7.03 18.05
CA PRO A 162 25.20 -7.52 19.39
C PRO A 162 24.17 -6.63 20.09
N ALA A 163 23.15 -7.26 20.66
CA ALA A 163 22.12 -6.59 21.44
C ALA A 163 22.78 -5.72 22.52
N THR A 164 22.51 -4.41 22.50
CA THR A 164 22.93 -3.50 23.55
C THR A 164 22.32 -3.99 24.87
N PRO A 165 23.13 -4.20 25.94
CA PRO A 165 22.59 -4.66 27.21
C PRO A 165 21.66 -3.58 27.80
N ALA A 166 20.55 -4.05 28.38
CA ALA A 166 19.54 -3.21 29.00
C ALA A 166 20.16 -2.24 30.04
N PRO A 167 19.69 -0.99 30.13
CA PRO A 167 20.17 -0.06 31.15
C PRO A 167 19.83 -0.59 32.54
N LYS A 168 20.85 -0.71 33.40
CA LYS A 168 20.69 -1.08 34.81
C LYS A 168 19.77 -0.05 35.48
N THR A 169 18.65 -0.52 36.02
CA THR A 169 17.74 0.27 36.86
C THR A 169 18.49 0.71 38.13
N GLY A 170 19.03 1.92 38.12
CA GLY A 170 19.49 2.59 39.33
C GLY A 170 18.29 3.15 40.08
N ASN A 171 18.05 2.68 41.31
CA ASN A 171 17.06 3.24 42.23
C ASN A 171 17.33 4.75 42.44
N PRO A 172 16.36 5.65 42.22
CA PRO A 172 16.47 7.00 42.74
C PRO A 172 16.23 6.96 44.26
N LYS A 173 17.29 7.28 45.01
CA LYS A 173 17.21 7.63 46.44
C LYS A 173 16.33 8.86 46.59
N PHE A 174 15.28 8.76 47.39
CA PHE A 174 14.59 9.90 47.97
C PHE A 174 15.57 10.66 48.88
N LEU A 175 15.76 11.96 48.64
CA LEU A 175 16.39 12.87 49.60
C LEU A 175 15.31 13.78 50.18
N SER A 176 15.14 13.65 51.49
CA SER A 176 14.39 14.52 52.40
C SER A 176 15.24 15.72 52.84
N GLY A 177 14.59 16.86 53.08
CA GLY A 177 15.13 18.04 53.78
C GLY A 177 15.40 19.22 52.82
N SER A 178 14.93 20.44 53.06
CA SER A 178 14.54 21.11 54.32
C SER A 178 13.40 22.10 54.11
#